data_AF-A0A662IHS6-F1
#
_entry.id   AF-A0A662IHS6-F1
#
_cell.length_a   1.000
_cell.length_b   1.000
_cell.length_c   1.000
_cell.angle_alpha   90.00
_cell.angle_beta   90.00
_cell.angle_gamma   90.00
#
_symmetry.space_group_name_H-M   'P 1'
#
loop_
_entity.id
_entity.type
_entity.pdbx_description
1 polymer ?
#
loop_
_entity_poly.entity_id
_entity_poly.type
_entity_poly.pdbx_seq_one_letter_code
_entity_poly.pdbx_strand_id
1 'polypeptide(L)'
;HINIDKIRNDFPILPIDEEYLKKIEELYPDLDDRVTELISVLEAIIVANRNANPLYESLAEKVERIVRQWRERIKTVEETYMELCEVVDAYNRAQREKRTLGLRDEEFYIFTALREHVKKPETELISDTKELVKTLGKKLFKGWTLQRGAVKEVERTVRTFIMQRYRLPIEERDALHKKIMNIVKSMD
;
A
#
# COMPACT_ATOMS: atom_id res chain seq x y z
N HIS A 1 18.05 -28.43 15.33
CA HIS A 1 18.19 -27.35 14.33
C HIS A 1 16.91 -27.31 13.53
N ILE A 2 16.04 -26.33 13.80
CA ILE A 2 14.83 -26.13 12.98
C ILE A 2 15.31 -25.40 11.74
N ASN A 3 15.19 -26.05 10.59
CA ASN A 3 15.62 -25.48 9.31
C ASN A 3 14.51 -24.54 8.81
N ILE A 4 14.67 -23.25 9.07
CA ILE A 4 13.71 -22.19 8.76
C ILE A 4 13.46 -22.09 7.24
N ASP A 5 14.42 -22.51 6.41
CA ASP A 5 14.30 -22.49 4.95
C ASP A 5 13.37 -23.57 4.38
N LYS A 6 13.05 -24.62 5.16
CA LYS A 6 12.07 -25.64 4.75
C LYS A 6 10.62 -25.25 5.05
N ILE A 7 10.38 -24.47 6.11
CA ILE A 7 9.03 -24.02 6.48
C ILE A 7 8.51 -22.96 5.49
N ARG A 8 9.41 -22.24 4.82
CA ARG A 8 9.06 -21.15 3.88
C ARG A 8 8.76 -21.61 2.44
N ASN A 9 8.93 -22.89 2.12
CA ASN A 9 8.82 -23.43 0.76
C ASN A 9 7.54 -24.27 0.49
N ASP A 10 6.73 -24.55 1.51
CA ASP A 10 5.53 -25.40 1.33
C ASP A 10 4.28 -24.63 0.88
N PHE A 11 4.33 -23.30 0.86
CA PHE A 11 3.31 -22.46 0.24
C PHE A 11 3.97 -21.52 -0.77
N PRO A 12 3.79 -21.70 -2.10
CA PRO A 12 4.09 -20.62 -3.01
C PRO A 12 3.28 -19.42 -2.54
N ILE A 13 3.93 -18.27 -2.31
CA ILE A 13 3.23 -17.01 -2.02
C ILE A 13 2.41 -16.72 -3.27
N LEU A 14 1.15 -17.18 -3.29
CA LEU A 14 0.23 -16.97 -4.38
C LEU A 14 0.06 -15.45 -4.48
N PRO A 15 0.40 -14.83 -5.62
CA PRO A 15 0.21 -13.41 -5.78
C PRO A 15 -1.29 -13.12 -5.67
N ILE A 16 -1.65 -12.08 -4.93
CA ILE A 16 -3.03 -11.57 -4.91
C ILE A 16 -3.28 -10.94 -6.29
N ASP A 17 -3.82 -11.74 -7.20
CA ASP A 17 -4.23 -11.37 -8.55
C ASP A 17 -5.75 -11.52 -8.73
N GLU A 18 -6.25 -11.21 -9.92
CA GLU A 18 -7.68 -11.24 -10.23
C GLU A 18 -8.29 -12.65 -10.16
N GLU A 19 -7.46 -13.70 -10.18
CA GLU A 19 -7.89 -15.10 -10.11
C GLU A 19 -7.63 -15.70 -8.72
N TYR A 20 -7.06 -14.92 -7.79
CA TYR A 20 -6.61 -15.42 -6.50
C TYR A 20 -7.72 -16.10 -5.71
N LEU A 21 -8.90 -15.48 -5.58
CA LEU A 21 -10.03 -16.07 -4.85
C LEU A 21 -10.48 -17.39 -5.48
N LYS A 22 -10.50 -17.48 -6.81
CA LYS A 22 -10.82 -18.72 -7.52
C LYS A 22 -9.81 -19.82 -7.21
N LYS A 23 -8.51 -19.50 -7.21
CA LYS A 23 -7.44 -20.46 -6.85
C LYS A 23 -7.59 -20.92 -5.41
N ILE A 24 -7.95 -20.03 -4.48
CA ILE A 24 -8.21 -20.37 -3.08
C ILE A 24 -9.39 -21.34 -2.96
N GLU A 25 -10.48 -21.09 -3.69
CA GLU A 25 -11.65 -21.98 -3.66
C GLU A 25 -11.35 -23.38 -4.22
N GLU A 26 -10.48 -23.47 -5.23
CA GLU A 26 -10.05 -24.73 -5.83
C GLU A 26 -9.04 -25.50 -4.95
N LEU A 27 -8.12 -24.82 -4.28
CA LEU A 27 -7.06 -25.44 -3.47
C LEU A 27 -7.55 -25.88 -2.09
N TYR A 28 -8.49 -25.14 -1.50
CA TYR A 28 -8.98 -25.39 -0.14
C TYR A 28 -10.49 -25.64 -0.21
N PRO A 29 -10.97 -26.90 -0.18
CA PRO A 29 -12.40 -27.19 -0.21
C PRO A 29 -13.15 -26.72 1.05
N ASP A 30 -12.45 -26.72 2.19
CA ASP A 30 -12.99 -26.32 3.48
C ASP A 30 -12.91 -24.80 3.69
N LEU A 31 -13.96 -24.23 4.30
CA LEU A 31 -14.09 -22.78 4.46
C LEU A 31 -13.18 -22.20 5.54
N ASP A 32 -12.92 -22.94 6.63
CA ASP A 32 -11.99 -22.53 7.67
C ASP A 32 -10.55 -22.50 7.14
N ASP A 33 -10.19 -23.48 6.30
CA ASP A 33 -8.89 -23.50 5.61
C ASP A 33 -8.73 -22.30 4.68
N ARG A 34 -9.77 -21.94 3.90
CA ARG A 34 -9.76 -20.73 3.05
C ARG A 34 -9.57 -19.45 3.86
N VAL A 35 -10.28 -19.31 4.98
CA VAL A 35 -10.14 -18.15 5.87
C VAL A 35 -8.72 -18.07 6.43
N THR A 36 -8.17 -19.20 6.86
CA THR A 36 -6.81 -19.27 7.40
C THR A 36 -5.77 -18.84 6.35
N GLU A 37 -5.89 -19.35 5.12
CA GLU A 37 -5.00 -18.97 4.02
C GLU A 37 -5.12 -17.49 3.66
N LEU A 38 -6.35 -16.98 3.53
CA LEU A 38 -6.62 -15.58 3.24
C LEU A 38 -6.00 -14.65 4.30
N ILE A 39 -6.18 -14.98 5.58
CA ILE A 39 -5.57 -14.22 6.67
C ILE A 39 -4.04 -14.22 6.54
N SER A 40 -3.43 -15.39 6.33
CA SER A 40 -1.98 -15.51 6.23
C SER A 40 -1.40 -14.64 5.11
N VAL A 41 -2.00 -14.73 3.91
CA VAL A 41 -1.52 -13.98 2.74
C VAL A 41 -1.77 -12.48 2.89
N LEU A 42 -2.93 -12.07 3.40
CA LEU A 42 -3.24 -10.65 3.63
C LEU A 42 -2.35 -10.04 4.73
N GLU A 43 -2.02 -10.79 5.79
CA GLU A 43 -1.04 -10.36 6.79
C GLU A 43 0.36 -10.19 6.17
N ALA A 44 0.80 -11.15 5.36
CA ALA A 44 2.13 -11.15 4.74
C ALA A 44 2.31 -10.06 3.67
N ILE A 45 1.26 -9.72 2.92
CA ILE A 45 1.33 -8.79 1.80
C ILE A 45 0.84 -7.40 2.20
N ILE A 46 -0.32 -7.30 2.85
CA ILE A 46 -0.94 -6.00 3.14
C ILE A 46 -0.44 -5.47 4.48
N VAL A 47 -0.59 -6.22 5.57
CA VAL A 47 -0.25 -5.74 6.91
C VAL A 47 1.24 -5.49 7.04
N ALA A 48 2.08 -6.38 6.53
CA ALA A 48 3.54 -6.21 6.52
C ALA A 48 3.99 -4.94 5.78
N ASN A 49 3.23 -4.51 4.76
CA ASN A 49 3.52 -3.33 3.95
C ASN A 49 2.64 -2.12 4.32
N ARG A 50 2.01 -2.10 5.51
CA ARG A 50 1.12 -1.01 5.95
C ARG A 50 1.72 0.39 5.83
N ASN A 51 3.03 0.52 6.03
CA ASN A 51 3.74 1.80 6.00
C ASN A 51 4.17 2.21 4.58
N ALA A 52 3.94 1.38 3.57
CA ALA A 52 4.35 1.68 2.20
C ALA A 52 3.50 2.80 1.59
N ASN A 53 2.20 2.86 1.88
CA ASN A 53 1.28 3.86 1.33
C ASN A 53 -0.10 3.85 2.04
N PRO A 54 -0.92 4.91 1.86
CA PRO A 54 -2.24 5.02 2.51
C PRO A 54 -3.23 3.92 2.17
N LEU A 55 -3.18 3.36 0.95
CA LEU A 55 -4.04 2.23 0.56
C LEU A 55 -3.70 1.00 1.40
N TYR A 56 -2.42 0.65 1.53
CA TYR A 56 -2.01 -0.50 2.35
C TYR A 56 -2.29 -0.26 3.83
N GLU A 57 -2.13 0.96 4.33
CA GLU A 57 -2.51 1.32 5.70
C GLU A 57 -3.99 1.03 5.96
N SER A 58 -4.88 1.56 5.11
CA SER A 58 -6.34 1.37 5.27
C SER A 58 -6.78 -0.09 5.10
N LEU A 59 -6.19 -0.83 4.15
CA LEU A 59 -6.48 -2.26 3.98
C LEU A 59 -5.93 -3.07 5.15
N ALA A 60 -4.74 -2.74 5.68
CA ALA A 60 -4.15 -3.41 6.82
C ALA A 60 -5.03 -3.25 8.07
N GLU A 61 -5.52 -2.04 8.34
CA GLU A 61 -6.47 -1.79 9.44
C GLU A 61 -7.75 -2.63 9.29
N LYS A 62 -8.27 -2.77 8.06
CA LYS A 62 -9.43 -3.62 7.79
C LYS A 62 -9.12 -5.09 8.08
N VAL A 63 -7.98 -5.60 7.62
CA VAL A 63 -7.53 -6.99 7.87
C VAL A 63 -7.36 -7.25 9.37
N GLU A 64 -6.62 -6.40 10.08
CA GLU A 64 -6.38 -6.55 11.52
C GLU A 64 -7.71 -6.57 12.30
N ARG A 65 -8.67 -5.73 11.92
CA ARG A 65 -10.01 -5.72 12.53
C ARG A 65 -10.78 -7.02 12.27
N ILE A 66 -10.76 -7.52 11.03
CA ILE A 66 -11.42 -8.80 10.66
C ILE A 66 -10.81 -9.94 11.48
N VAL A 67 -9.48 -10.06 11.47
CA VAL A 67 -8.74 -11.10 12.17
C VAL A 67 -9.03 -11.08 13.67
N ARG A 68 -9.07 -9.88 14.28
CA ARG A 68 -9.43 -9.74 15.70
C ARG A 68 -10.85 -10.25 15.98
N GLN A 69 -11.83 -9.83 15.18
CA GLN A 69 -13.23 -10.25 15.37
C GLN A 69 -13.42 -11.77 15.16
N TRP A 70 -12.67 -12.36 14.23
CA TRP A 70 -12.66 -13.80 14.02
C TRP A 70 -12.07 -14.55 15.22
N ARG A 71 -10.89 -14.12 15.71
CA ARG A 71 -10.24 -14.73 16.89
C ARG A 71 -11.09 -14.60 18.17
N GLU A 72 -11.81 -13.50 18.31
CA GLU A 72 -12.74 -13.25 19.42
C GLU A 72 -14.09 -13.97 19.26
N ARG A 73 -14.28 -14.74 18.18
CA ARG A 73 -15.52 -15.46 17.84
C ARG A 73 -16.76 -14.55 17.77
N ILE A 74 -16.55 -13.31 17.36
CA ILE A 74 -17.61 -12.31 17.17
C ILE A 74 -18.35 -12.56 15.85
N LYS A 75 -17.67 -13.14 14.86
CA LYS A 75 -18.17 -13.41 13.51
C LYS A 75 -18.14 -14.88 13.18
N THR A 76 -18.98 -15.30 12.24
CA THR A 76 -18.91 -16.66 11.68
C THR A 76 -17.78 -16.77 10.66
N VAL A 77 -17.47 -18.01 10.27
CA VAL A 77 -16.44 -18.30 9.27
C VAL A 77 -16.86 -17.74 7.90
N GLU A 78 -18.16 -17.80 7.57
CA GLU A 78 -18.74 -17.25 6.34
C GLU A 78 -18.63 -15.72 6.29
N GLU A 79 -19.00 -15.04 7.37
CA GLU A 79 -18.87 -13.57 7.47
C GLU A 79 -17.42 -13.13 7.34
N THR A 80 -16.51 -13.86 8.00
CA THR A 80 -15.07 -13.61 7.93
C THR A 80 -14.54 -13.81 6.52
N TYR A 81 -14.90 -14.92 5.86
CA TYR A 81 -14.52 -15.19 4.48
C TYR A 81 -14.98 -14.09 3.53
N MET A 82 -16.25 -13.68 3.61
CA MET A 82 -16.81 -12.61 2.78
C MET A 82 -16.03 -11.29 2.94
N GLU A 83 -15.75 -10.88 4.18
CA GLU A 83 -15.01 -9.64 4.42
C GLU A 83 -13.55 -9.70 3.95
N LEU A 84 -12.89 -10.87 4.03
CA LEU A 84 -11.55 -11.06 3.49
C LEU A 84 -11.55 -11.01 1.95
N CYS A 85 -12.56 -11.60 1.30
CA CYS A 85 -12.74 -11.48 -0.15
C CYS A 85 -12.90 -10.02 -0.58
N GLU A 86 -13.65 -9.20 0.16
CA GLU A 86 -13.75 -7.76 -0.12
C GLU A 86 -12.41 -7.03 -0.04
N VAL A 87 -11.52 -7.44 0.87
CA VAL A 87 -10.16 -6.88 0.97
C VAL A 87 -9.36 -7.23 -0.29
N VAL A 88 -9.42 -8.50 -0.72
CA VAL A 88 -8.78 -8.95 -1.96
C VAL A 88 -9.29 -8.18 -3.17
N ASP A 89 -10.60 -7.99 -3.27
CA ASP A 89 -11.20 -7.22 -4.36
C ASP A 89 -10.78 -5.75 -4.33
N ALA A 90 -10.73 -5.13 -3.15
CA ALA A 90 -10.27 -3.76 -2.99
C ALA A 90 -8.80 -3.61 -3.41
N TYR A 91 -7.96 -4.56 -3.02
CA TYR A 91 -6.56 -4.63 -3.45
C TYR A 91 -6.45 -4.74 -4.98
N ASN A 92 -7.17 -5.70 -5.58
CA ASN A 92 -7.17 -5.93 -7.02
C ASN A 92 -7.68 -4.72 -7.80
N ARG A 93 -8.72 -4.03 -7.32
CA ARG A 93 -9.20 -2.77 -7.91
C ARG A 93 -8.11 -1.72 -7.94
N ALA A 94 -7.39 -1.53 -6.83
CA ALA A 94 -6.31 -0.57 -6.78
C ALA A 94 -5.12 -0.95 -7.69
N GLN A 95 -4.77 -2.24 -7.77
CA GLN A 95 -3.74 -2.70 -8.72
C GLN A 95 -4.17 -2.52 -10.18
N ARG A 96 -5.46 -2.70 -10.49
CA ARG A 96 -6.01 -2.44 -11.82
C ARG A 96 -5.97 -0.94 -12.14
N GLU A 97 -6.40 -0.10 -11.22
CA GLU A 97 -6.32 1.36 -11.35
C GLU A 97 -4.89 1.82 -11.62
N LYS A 98 -3.92 1.38 -10.81
CA LYS A 98 -2.49 1.66 -11.03
C LYS A 98 -2.04 1.33 -12.45
N ARG A 99 -2.41 0.13 -12.95
CA ARG A 99 -2.10 -0.32 -14.31
C ARG A 99 -2.77 0.57 -15.37
N THR A 100 -4.05 0.89 -15.21
CA THR A 100 -4.81 1.76 -16.13
C THR A 100 -4.22 3.17 -16.20
N LEU A 101 -3.76 3.71 -15.08
CA LEU A 101 -3.13 5.03 -15.01
C LEU A 101 -1.66 5.02 -15.50
N GLY A 102 -1.09 3.84 -15.75
CA GLY A 102 0.30 3.67 -16.19
C GLY A 102 1.29 4.27 -15.18
N LEU A 103 1.04 4.04 -13.89
CA LEU A 103 1.86 4.53 -12.79
C LEU A 103 2.70 3.39 -12.21
N ARG A 104 3.95 3.71 -11.84
CA ARG A 104 4.79 2.84 -11.00
C ARG A 104 4.32 2.88 -9.55
N ASP A 105 4.84 2.00 -8.70
CA ASP A 105 4.40 1.92 -7.30
C ASP A 105 4.58 3.25 -6.56
N GLU A 106 5.78 3.84 -6.62
CA GLU A 106 6.07 5.11 -5.98
C GLU A 106 5.20 6.26 -6.53
N GLU A 107 4.91 6.24 -7.83
CA GLU A 107 4.07 7.24 -8.49
C GLU A 107 2.62 7.08 -8.04
N PHE A 108 2.11 5.86 -8.02
CA PHE A 108 0.76 5.59 -7.57
C PHE A 108 0.55 5.99 -6.11
N TYR A 109 1.53 5.72 -5.24
CA TYR A 109 1.43 6.09 -3.82
C TYR A 109 1.43 7.61 -3.63
N ILE A 110 2.29 8.34 -4.32
CA ILE A 110 2.28 9.81 -4.29
C ILE A 110 0.97 10.35 -4.88
N PHE A 111 0.49 9.78 -5.99
CA PHE A 111 -0.78 10.16 -6.61
C PHE A 111 -1.96 9.98 -5.66
N THR A 112 -2.05 8.84 -4.97
CA THR A 112 -3.13 8.61 -3.99
C THR A 112 -3.08 9.61 -2.83
N ALA A 113 -1.88 9.90 -2.29
CA ALA A 113 -1.72 10.91 -1.24
C ALA A 113 -2.14 12.31 -1.72
N LEU A 114 -1.80 12.68 -2.96
CA LEU A 114 -2.24 13.93 -3.57
C LEU A 114 -3.76 13.96 -3.74
N ARG A 115 -4.36 12.90 -4.27
CA ARG A 115 -5.81 12.78 -4.49
C ARG A 115 -6.62 12.95 -3.21
N GLU A 116 -6.12 12.44 -2.09
CA GLU A 116 -6.78 12.59 -0.78
C GLU A 116 -6.85 14.04 -0.28
N HIS A 117 -5.84 14.87 -0.60
CA HIS A 117 -5.69 16.22 -0.03
C HIS A 117 -5.97 17.33 -1.06
N VAL A 118 -5.87 17.03 -2.35
CA VAL A 118 -5.92 18.03 -3.42
C VAL A 118 -7.12 17.79 -4.32
N LYS A 119 -8.01 18.78 -4.37
CA LYS A 119 -9.15 18.80 -5.29
C LYS A 119 -8.71 19.33 -6.66
N LYS A 120 -8.18 18.45 -7.51
CA LYS A 120 -7.82 18.74 -8.91
C LYS A 120 -8.20 17.57 -9.82
N PRO A 121 -8.30 17.79 -11.15
CA PRO A 121 -8.48 16.70 -12.10
C PRO A 121 -7.38 15.64 -11.97
N GLU A 122 -7.74 14.36 -12.09
CA GLU A 122 -6.79 13.25 -11.95
C GLU A 122 -5.63 13.36 -12.95
N THR A 123 -5.90 13.83 -14.17
CA THR A 123 -4.89 14.06 -15.20
C THR A 123 -3.81 15.05 -14.75
N GLU A 124 -4.18 16.11 -14.04
CA GLU A 124 -3.24 17.06 -13.46
C GLU A 124 -2.44 16.43 -12.32
N LEU A 125 -3.10 15.69 -11.42
CA LEU A 125 -2.44 15.02 -10.30
C LEU A 125 -1.44 13.96 -10.76
N ILE A 126 -1.76 13.25 -11.83
CA ILE A 126 -0.85 12.28 -12.47
C ILE A 126 0.37 12.99 -13.05
N SER A 127 0.18 14.11 -13.74
CA SER A 127 1.29 14.92 -14.27
C SER A 127 2.18 15.45 -13.15
N ASP A 128 1.57 16.01 -12.10
CA ASP A 128 2.25 16.51 -10.92
C ASP A 128 3.08 15.41 -10.23
N THR A 129 2.50 14.22 -10.08
CA THR A 129 3.16 13.05 -9.51
C THR A 129 4.40 12.67 -10.30
N LYS A 130 4.28 12.52 -11.63
CA LYS A 130 5.39 12.12 -12.50
C LYS A 130 6.51 13.15 -12.48
N GLU A 131 6.18 14.44 -12.43
CA GLU A 131 7.16 15.51 -12.31
C GLU A 131 7.88 15.49 -10.96
N LEU A 132 7.16 15.30 -9.87
CA LEU A 132 7.75 15.21 -8.54
C LEU A 132 8.72 14.03 -8.46
N VAL A 133 8.29 12.83 -8.88
CA VAL A 133 9.14 11.63 -8.89
C VAL A 133 10.39 11.84 -9.76
N LYS A 134 10.23 12.43 -10.96
CA LYS A 134 11.37 12.77 -11.83
C LYS A 134 12.33 13.77 -11.18
N THR A 135 11.82 14.74 -10.44
CA THR A 135 12.64 15.74 -9.74
C THR A 135 13.40 15.12 -8.57
N LEU A 136 12.74 14.24 -7.81
CA LEU A 136 13.33 13.50 -6.71
C LEU A 136 14.38 12.51 -7.20
N GLY A 137 14.11 11.76 -8.27
CA GLY A 137 15.05 10.76 -8.82
C GLY A 137 16.42 11.32 -9.21
N LYS A 138 16.55 12.63 -9.45
CA LYS A 138 17.86 13.29 -9.69
C LYS A 138 18.68 13.51 -8.41
N LYS A 139 18.05 13.38 -7.24
CA LYS A 139 18.60 13.66 -5.91
C LYS A 139 18.74 12.40 -5.06
N LEU A 140 17.91 11.38 -5.32
CA LEU A 140 17.93 10.11 -4.61
C LEU A 140 19.11 9.24 -5.08
N PHE A 141 19.81 8.65 -4.13
CA PHE A 141 20.89 7.68 -4.34
C PHE A 141 20.83 6.66 -3.20
N LYS A 142 21.37 5.46 -3.40
CA LYS A 142 21.31 4.40 -2.37
C LYS A 142 21.93 4.85 -1.04
N GLY A 143 21.17 4.72 0.04
CA GLY A 143 21.54 5.12 1.40
C GLY A 143 21.36 6.62 1.68
N TRP A 144 20.62 7.37 0.85
CA TRP A 144 20.43 8.81 1.05
C TRP A 144 19.72 9.12 2.38
N THR A 145 18.89 8.21 2.90
CA THR A 145 18.18 8.39 4.17
C THR A 145 19.13 8.47 5.37
N LEU A 146 20.34 7.91 5.25
CA LEU A 146 21.39 7.97 6.28
C LEU A 146 22.09 9.33 6.31
N GLN A 147 22.03 10.10 5.22
CA GLN A 147 22.69 11.40 5.11
C GLN A 147 21.71 12.53 5.44
N ARG A 148 21.82 13.10 6.64
CA ARG A 148 20.95 14.20 7.11
C ARG A 148 20.84 15.37 6.11
N GLY A 149 21.92 15.68 5.38
CA GLY A 149 21.93 16.72 4.34
C GLY A 149 21.03 16.37 3.15
N ALA A 150 21.16 15.16 2.62
CA ALA A 150 20.31 14.66 1.52
C ALA A 150 18.84 14.59 1.95
N VAL A 151 18.56 14.13 3.18
CA VAL A 151 17.20 14.10 3.73
C VAL A 151 16.57 15.50 3.74
N LYS A 152 17.28 16.50 4.26
CA LYS A 152 16.80 17.89 4.28
C LYS A 152 16.56 18.46 2.88
N GLU A 153 17.41 18.10 1.92
CA GLU A 153 17.25 18.56 0.53
C GLU A 153 16.00 17.98 -0.13
N VAL A 154 15.76 16.68 0.06
CA VAL A 154 14.54 16.00 -0.40
C VAL A 154 13.31 16.58 0.29
N GLU A 155 13.34 16.75 1.61
CA GLU A 155 12.25 17.36 2.37
C GLU A 155 11.90 18.75 1.86
N ARG A 156 12.90 19.58 1.60
CA ARG A 156 12.72 20.93 1.04
C ARG A 156 12.10 20.85 -0.35
N THR A 157 12.57 19.94 -1.20
CA THR A 157 12.04 19.74 -2.56
C THR A 157 10.55 19.41 -2.53
N VAL A 158 10.14 18.43 -1.70
CA VAL A 158 8.73 18.06 -1.54
C VAL A 158 7.90 19.23 -1.00
N ARG A 159 8.40 19.93 0.01
CA ARG A 159 7.67 21.06 0.63
C ARG A 159 7.47 22.21 -0.36
N THR A 160 8.51 22.56 -1.11
CA THR A 160 8.44 23.57 -2.16
C THR A 160 7.46 23.17 -3.26
N PHE A 161 7.48 21.91 -3.70
CA PHE A 161 6.54 21.41 -4.71
C PHE A 161 5.08 21.58 -4.27
N ILE A 162 4.74 21.13 -3.06
CA ILE A 162 3.38 21.26 -2.50
C ILE A 162 2.96 22.73 -2.43
N MET A 163 3.83 23.60 -1.90
CA MET A 163 3.52 25.03 -1.73
C MET A 163 3.33 25.77 -3.05
N GLN A 164 4.03 25.38 -4.11
CA GLN A 164 3.92 26.03 -5.42
C GLN A 164 2.68 25.56 -6.20
N ARG A 165 2.28 24.29 -6.03
CA ARG A 165 1.23 23.65 -6.83
C ARG A 165 -0.16 23.78 -6.21
N TYR A 166 -0.23 23.80 -4.88
CA TYR A 166 -1.49 23.64 -4.15
C TYR A 166 -1.69 24.73 -3.10
N ARG A 167 -2.90 25.28 -3.07
CA ARG A 167 -3.35 26.23 -2.05
C ARG A 167 -4.08 25.49 -0.94
N LEU A 168 -3.33 24.76 -0.12
CA LEU A 168 -3.87 24.01 1.03
C LEU A 168 -3.70 24.80 2.34
N PRO A 169 -4.51 24.58 3.38
CA PRO A 169 -4.22 24.99 4.75
C PRO A 169 -2.88 24.44 5.25
N ILE A 170 -2.25 25.09 6.24
CA ILE A 170 -0.93 24.68 6.77
C ILE A 170 -0.95 23.23 7.25
N GLU A 171 -2.00 22.86 7.99
CA GLU A 171 -2.19 21.51 8.55
C GLU A 171 -2.26 20.44 7.45
N GLU A 172 -3.03 20.68 6.40
CA GLU A 172 -3.14 19.76 5.25
C GLU A 172 -1.83 19.67 4.48
N ARG A 173 -1.08 20.77 4.34
CA ARG A 173 0.26 20.74 3.71
C ARG A 173 1.22 19.88 4.50
N ASP A 174 1.25 20.03 5.82
CA ASP A 174 2.15 19.27 6.68
C ASP A 174 1.78 17.78 6.71
N ALA A 175 0.48 17.45 6.70
CA ALA A 175 0.00 16.08 6.57
C ALA A 175 0.39 15.45 5.23
N LEU A 176 0.14 16.14 4.12
CA LEU A 176 0.52 15.69 2.78
C LEU A 176 2.04 15.55 2.63
N HIS A 177 2.81 16.52 3.13
CA HIS A 177 4.28 16.48 3.14
C HIS A 177 4.78 15.25 3.88
N LYS A 178 4.25 14.98 5.08
CA LYS A 178 4.61 13.81 5.88
C LYS A 178 4.30 12.50 5.14
N LYS A 179 3.12 12.38 4.52
CA LYS A 179 2.73 11.21 3.72
C LYS A 179 3.69 10.98 2.55
N ILE A 180 3.94 12.01 1.74
CA ILE A 180 4.86 11.91 0.60
C ILE A 180 6.28 11.57 1.07
N MET A 181 6.76 12.19 2.16
CA MET A 181 8.10 11.90 2.69
C MET A 181 8.25 10.45 3.19
N ASN A 182 7.20 9.86 3.77
CA ASN A 182 7.22 8.45 4.17
C ASN A 182 7.32 7.54 2.93
N ILE A 183 6.57 7.83 1.88
CA ILE A 183 6.63 7.11 0.61
C ILE A 183 8.02 7.25 -0.02
N VAL A 184 8.59 8.45 -0.06
CA VAL A 184 9.91 8.66 -0.68
C VAL A 184 11.01 7.95 0.12
N LYS A 185 10.91 7.90 1.46
CA LYS A 185 11.86 7.18 2.32
C LYS A 185 11.80 5.67 2.15
N SER A 186 10.66 5.09 1.78
CA SER A 186 10.57 3.64 1.51
C SER A 186 11.17 3.25 0.15
N MET A 187 11.62 4.22 -0.66
CA MET A 187 12.32 3.98 -1.92
C MET A 187 13.84 3.78 -1.77
N ASP A 188 14.41 3.98 -0.57
CA ASP A 188 15.84 3.80 -0.27
C ASP A 188 16.19 2.35 0.10
#